data_AF-A0A6L4Y558-F1
#
_entry.id   AF-A0A6L4Y558-F1
#
_cell.length_a   1.000
_cell.length_b   1.000
_cell.length_c   1.000
_cell.angle_alpha   90.00
_cell.angle_beta   90.00
_cell.angle_gamma   90.00
#
_symmetry.space_group_name_H-M   'P 1'
#
loop_
_entity.id
_entity.type
_entity.pdbx_description
1 polymer ?
#
loop_
_entity_poly.entity_id
_entity_poly.type
_entity_poly.pdbx_seq_one_letter_code
_entity_poly.pdbx_strand_id
1 'polypeptide(L)' 'MRTIQMTLDDELVQSVDKVVKELKTTRSAFTRDALRDAINSLNIRLLEEKHRRGYKLHPVNSSEFSVWEDEQNWGDE' A
#
# COMPACT_ATOMS: atom_id res chain seq x y z
N MET A 1 11.09 23.29 2.20
CA MET A 1 11.21 22.14 3.13
C MET A 1 11.15 22.65 4.56
N ARG A 2 10.52 21.93 5.48
CA ARG A 2 10.53 22.25 6.91
C ARG A 2 11.39 21.22 7.65
N THR A 3 12.28 21.68 8.52
CA THR A 3 13.09 20.81 9.37
C THR A 3 12.29 20.46 10.61
N ILE A 4 12.18 19.17 10.90
CA ILE A 4 11.56 18.66 12.12
C ILE A 4 12.61 17.88 12.90
N GLN A 5 12.58 18.00 14.23
CA GLN A 5 13.32 17.09 15.10
C GLN A 5 12.41 15.90 15.41
N MET A 6 12.94 14.69 15.31
CA MET A 6 12.26 13.45 15.67
C MET A 6 13.21 12.58 16.48
N THR A 7 12.67 11.83 17.42
CA THR A 7 13.42 10.83 18.19
C THR A 7 13.16 9.47 17.57
N LEU A 8 14.24 8.72 17.31
CA LEU A 8 14.21 7.37 16.77
C LEU A 8 15.11 6.50 17.64
N ASP A 9 14.80 5.22 17.74
CA ASP A 9 15.65 4.27 18.47
C ASP A 9 17.02 4.13 17.80
N ASP A 10 18.06 3.97 18.62
CA ASP A 10 19.45 3.91 18.15
C ASP A 10 19.68 2.77 17.15
N GLU A 11 19.02 1.62 17.35
CA GLU A 11 19.09 0.48 16.44
C GLU A 11 18.50 0.79 15.06
N LEU A 12 17.40 1.56 15.04
CA LEU A 12 16.76 2.00 13.80
C LEU A 12 17.67 2.99 13.06
N VAL A 13 18.27 3.94 13.77
CA VAL A 13 19.23 4.89 13.19
C VAL A 13 20.42 4.16 12.58
N GLN A 14 21.00 3.17 13.28
CA GLN A 14 22.09 2.36 12.74
C GLN A 14 21.69 1.56 11.49
N SER A 15 20.46 1.04 11.46
CA SER A 15 19.95 0.31 10.31
C SER A 15 19.77 1.23 9.10
N VAL A 16 19.19 2.42 9.32
CA VAL A 16 19.09 3.46 8.30
C VAL A 16 20.47 3.85 7.77
N ASP A 17 21.46 4.00 8.64
CA ASP A 17 22.84 4.34 8.24
C ASP A 17 23.47 3.35 7.28
N LYS A 18 23.29 2.06 7.52
CA LYS A 18 23.79 1.00 6.64
C LYS A 18 23.13 1.11 5.27
N VAL A 19 21.80 1.27 5.25
CA VAL A 19 21.02 1.34 4.02
C VAL A 19 21.36 2.59 3.20
N VAL A 20 21.45 3.76 3.83
CA VAL A 20 21.75 5.00 3.08
C VAL A 20 23.17 4.99 2.51
N LYS A 21 24.11 4.32 3.18
CA LYS A 21 25.47 4.12 2.68
C LYS A 21 25.49 3.21 1.44
N GLU A 22 24.73 2.12 1.48
CA GLU A 22 24.60 1.18 0.36
C GLU A 22 23.91 1.83 -0.84
N LEU A 23 22.80 2.52 -0.60
CA LEU A 23 22.00 3.22 -1.63
C LEU A 23 22.60 4.57 -2.07
N LYS A 24 23.74 4.99 -1.47
CA LYS A 24 24.41 6.28 -1.73
C LYS A 24 23.45 7.47 -1.63
N THR A 25 22.60 7.46 -0.61
CA THR A 25 21.63 8.53 -0.33
C THR A 25 21.88 9.16 1.04
N THR A 26 21.07 10.14 1.43
CA THR A 26 21.14 10.77 2.76
C THR A 26 20.04 10.23 3.66
N ARG A 27 20.25 10.27 4.98
CA ARG A 27 19.22 9.92 5.98
C ARG A 27 17.91 10.65 5.70
N SER A 28 17.97 11.96 5.48
CA SER A 28 16.77 12.78 5.25
C SER A 28 16.06 12.47 3.93
N ALA A 29 16.79 12.04 2.89
CA ALA A 29 16.19 11.58 1.65
C ALA A 29 15.48 10.23 1.84
N PHE A 30 16.19 9.26 2.40
CA PHE A 30 15.63 7.94 2.69
C PHE A 30 14.40 8.00 3.61
N THR A 31 14.49 8.72 4.73
CA THR A 31 13.37 8.84 5.68
C THR A 31 12.16 9.53 5.04
N ARG A 32 12.38 10.51 4.16
CA ARG A 32 11.27 11.18 3.46
C ARG A 32 10.55 10.23 2.50
N ASP A 33 11.30 9.43 1.75
CA ASP A 33 10.73 8.50 0.79
C ASP A 33 9.99 7.36 1.53
N ALA A 34 10.61 6.82 2.58
CA ALA A 34 9.98 5.82 3.45
C ALA A 34 8.69 6.34 4.11
N LEU A 35 8.66 7.59 4.58
CA LEU A 35 7.45 8.21 5.13
C LEU A 35 6.36 8.39 4.07
N ARG A 36 6.73 8.77 2.85
CA ARG A 36 5.78 8.90 1.75
C ARG A 36 5.15 7.55 1.40
N ASP A 37 5.95 6.50 1.33
CA ASP A 37 5.50 5.14 1.04
C ASP A 37 4.62 4.58 2.16
N ALA A 38 4.95 4.85 3.42
CA ALA A 38 4.14 4.46 4.56
C ALA A 38 2.75 5.12 4.53
N ILE A 39 2.68 6.43 4.22
CA ILE A 39 1.41 7.16 4.08
C ILE A 39 0.58 6.58 2.92
N ASN A 40 1.21 6.32 1.78
CA ASN A 40 0.53 5.72 0.62
C ASN A 40 -0.03 4.34 0.94
N SER A 41 0.76 3.49 1.60
CA SER A 41 0.36 2.15 2.00
C SER A 41 -0.81 2.18 2.99
N LEU A 42 -0.81 3.14 3.93
CA LEU A 42 -1.92 3.34 4.85
C LEU A 42 -3.20 3.72 4.10
N ASN A 43 -3.13 4.65 3.15
CA ASN A 43 -4.29 5.05 2.36
C ASN A 43 -4.88 3.87 1.56
N ILE A 44 -4.03 3.04 0.95
CA ILE A 44 -4.47 1.85 0.22
C ILE A 44 -5.20 0.89 1.16
N ARG A 45 -4.63 0.57 2.33
CA ARG A 45 -5.28 -0.31 3.32
C ARG A 45 -6.63 0.21 3.78
N LEU A 46 -6.77 1.52 3.96
CA LEU A 46 -8.05 2.13 4.34
C LEU A 46 -9.10 1.97 3.24
N LEU A 47 -8.72 2.11 1.98
CA LEU A 47 -9.60 1.89 0.83
C LEU A 47 -10.00 0.41 0.72
N GLU A 48 -9.05 -0.52 0.87
CA GLU A 48 -9.32 -1.95 0.87
C GLU A 48 -10.29 -2.35 1.99
N GLU A 49 -10.09 -1.81 3.20
CA GLU A 49 -10.98 -2.09 4.32
C GLU A 49 -12.37 -1.49 4.10
N LYS A 50 -12.45 -0.32 3.45
CA LYS A 50 -13.73 0.25 3.01
C LYS A 50 -14.44 -0.67 2.00
N HIS A 51 -13.72 -1.18 0.99
CA HIS A 51 -14.28 -2.14 0.03
C HIS A 51 -14.78 -3.41 0.73
N ARG A 52 -13.96 -3.99 1.60
CA ARG A 52 -14.32 -5.19 2.37
C ARG A 52 -15.58 -4.98 3.21
N ARG A 53 -15.70 -3.82 3.87
CA ARG A 53 -16.91 -3.46 4.62
C ARG A 53 -18.12 -3.31 3.70
N GLY A 54 -17.94 -2.69 2.53
CA GLY A 54 -18.96 -2.58 1.50
C GLY A 54 -19.52 -3.95 1.11
N TYR A 55 -18.65 -4.87 0.70
CA TYR A 55 -19.06 -6.23 0.32
C TYR A 55 -19.66 -7.06 1.46
N LYS A 56 -19.26 -6.81 2.71
CA LYS A 56 -19.89 -7.46 3.87
C LYS A 56 -21.30 -6.95 4.14
N LEU A 57 -21.53 -5.63 3.97
CA LEU A 57 -22.83 -5.00 4.20
C LEU A 57 -23.79 -5.23 3.04
N HIS A 58 -23.26 -5.28 1.82
CA HIS A 58 -23.99 -5.54 0.59
C HIS A 58 -23.35 -6.73 -0.10
N PRO A 59 -23.71 -7.97 0.32
CA PRO A 59 -23.22 -9.16 -0.34
C PRO A 59 -23.67 -9.15 -1.79
N VAL A 60 -22.75 -9.59 -2.66
CA VAL A 60 -22.95 -9.67 -4.10
C VAL A 60 -24.17 -10.53 -4.41
N ASN A 61 -25.07 -10.00 -5.23
CA ASN A 61 -26.18 -10.78 -5.76
C ASN A 61 -25.68 -11.70 -6.87
N SER A 62 -26.22 -12.92 -6.98
CA SER A 62 -25.87 -13.88 -8.04
C SER A 62 -26.08 -13.31 -9.45
N SER A 63 -26.96 -12.31 -9.61
CA SER A 63 -27.21 -11.64 -10.90
C SER A 63 -26.31 -10.43 -11.18
N GLU A 64 -25.45 -10.03 -10.24
CA GLU A 64 -24.67 -8.77 -10.34
C GLU A 64 -23.48 -8.90 -11.30
N PHE A 65 -22.92 -10.10 -11.42
CA PHE A 65 -21.79 -10.41 -12.32
C PHE A 65 -22.12 -11.47 -13.38
N SER A 66 -23.36 -11.97 -13.42
CA SER A 66 -23.77 -13.04 -14.33
C SER A 66 -23.94 -12.61 -15.79
N VAL A 67 -23.89 -11.31 -16.09
CA VAL A 67 -24.09 -10.77 -17.45
C VAL A 67 -23.03 -11.29 -18.44
N TRP A 68 -21.85 -11.66 -17.96
CA TRP A 68 -20.74 -12.16 -18.76
C TRP A 68 -20.58 -13.69 -18.72
N GLU A 69 -21.45 -14.42 -18.01
CA GLU A 69 -21.34 -15.89 -17.91
C GLU A 69 -21.63 -16.58 -19.25
N ASP A 70 -22.61 -16.06 -20.02
CA ASP A 70 -22.95 -16.59 -21.35
C ASP A 70 -21.84 -16.30 -22.40
N GLU A 71 -21.04 -15.26 -22.20
CA GLU A 71 -19.93 -14.88 -23.09
C GLU A 71 -18.62 -15.66 -22.80
N GLN A 72 -18.55 -16.40 -21.69
CA GLN A 72 -17.39 -17.25 -21.34
C GLN A 72 -17.43 -18.65 -21.98
N ASN A 73 -18.41 -18.93 -22.83
CA ASN A 73 -18.44 -20.17 -23.59
C ASN A 73 -17.55 -20.04 -24.84
N TRP A 74 -16.24 -20.24 -24.65
CA TRP A 74 -15.23 -20.07 -25.70
C TRP A 74 -15.25 -21.13 -26.81
N GLY A 75 -16.24 -22.02 -26.83
CA GLY A 75 -16.35 -23.10 -27.79
C GLY A 75 -15.22 -24.13 -27.63
N ASP A 76 -15.57 -25.39 -27.47
CA ASP A 76 -14.62 -26.43 -27.88
C ASP A 76 -14.61 -26.40 -29.41
N GLU A 77 -13.44 -26.23 -30.05
CA GLU A 77 -13.28 -26.24 -31.53
C GLU A 77 -14.13 -27.31 -32.23
#